data_AF-A0A6P8K0C2-F1
#
_entry.id   AF-A0A6P8K0C2-F1
#
_cell.length_a   1.000
_cell.length_b   1.000
_cell.length_c   1.000
_cell.angle_alpha   90.00
_cell.angle_beta   90.00
_cell.angle_gamma   90.00
#
_symmetry.space_group_name_H-M   'P 1'
#
loop_
_entity.id
_entity.type
_entity.pdbx_description
1 polymer ?
#
loop_
_entity_poly.entity_id
_entity_poly.type
_entity_poly.pdbx_seq_one_letter_code
_entity_poly.pdbx_strand_id
1 'polypeptide(L)'
;MKASLLVGVILATVFFLNVSASNSSSSEEGFDSPVGYVLTRSKTKSRRSQACRRNVQRNCSSTTKTCARLGRANICQAFKNDCQRKLSNCGSKKFYRKVDVSLCRGLPIDVVRPCGSG
;
A
#
# COMPACT_ATOMS: atom_id res chain seq x y z
N MET A 1 38.94 -37.38 16.36
CA MET A 1 38.34 -36.71 15.17
C MET A 1 36.84 -37.03 15.06
N LYS A 2 35.95 -36.55 15.94
CA LYS A 2 34.48 -36.82 15.83
C LYS A 2 33.55 -35.73 16.40
N ALA A 3 34.07 -34.55 16.77
CA ALA A 3 33.24 -33.50 17.40
C ALA A 3 32.80 -32.36 16.45
N SER A 4 33.29 -32.32 15.21
CA SER A 4 32.96 -31.23 14.27
C SER A 4 31.77 -31.49 13.35
N LEU A 5 31.20 -32.70 13.34
CA LEU A 5 30.09 -33.06 12.45
C LEU A 5 28.70 -32.69 13.00
N LEU A 6 28.55 -32.47 14.30
CA LEU A 6 27.24 -32.21 14.92
C LEU A 6 26.79 -30.74 14.79
N VAL A 7 27.72 -29.80 14.65
CA VAL A 7 27.38 -28.37 14.55
C VAL A 7 26.78 -28.01 13.17
N GLY A 8 27.23 -28.66 12.10
CA GLY A 8 26.71 -28.43 10.75
C GLY A 8 25.27 -28.91 10.53
N VAL A 9 24.87 -29.99 11.22
CA VAL A 9 23.51 -30.57 11.08
C VAL A 9 22.45 -29.68 11.72
N ILE A 10 22.77 -29.01 12.83
CA ILE A 10 21.82 -28.14 13.55
C ILE A 10 21.54 -26.85 12.78
N LEU A 11 22.52 -26.29 12.06
CA LEU A 11 22.33 -25.10 11.24
C LEU A 11 21.46 -25.36 9.99
N ALA A 12 21.53 -26.56 9.42
CA ALA A 12 20.71 -26.93 8.27
C ALA A 12 19.21 -27.07 8.62
N THR A 13 18.88 -27.67 9.76
CA THR A 13 17.48 -27.93 10.15
C THR A 13 16.68 -26.65 10.45
N VAL A 14 17.32 -25.62 11.01
CA VAL A 14 16.67 -24.31 11.26
C VAL A 14 16.35 -23.59 9.95
N PHE A 15 17.17 -23.76 8.90
CA PHE A 15 16.93 -23.13 7.60
C PHE A 15 15.77 -23.79 6.83
N PHE A 16 15.64 -25.12 6.90
CA PHE A 16 14.54 -25.84 6.22
C PHE A 16 13.16 -25.60 6.85
N LEU A 17 13.08 -25.38 8.17
CA LEU A 17 11.79 -25.08 8.83
C LEU A 17 11.25 -23.68 8.56
N ASN A 18 12.10 -22.73 8.13
CA ASN A 18 11.66 -21.37 7.79
C ASN A 18 11.32 -21.18 6.30
N VAL A 19 11.70 -22.12 5.42
CA VAL A 19 11.49 -22.01 3.95
C VAL A 19 10.25 -22.79 3.48
N SER A 20 9.75 -23.77 4.23
CA SER A 20 8.58 -24.58 3.83
C SER A 20 7.21 -23.96 4.17
N ALA A 21 7.15 -22.73 4.67
CA ALA A 21 5.89 -22.01 4.89
C ALA A 21 5.30 -21.41 3.59
N SER A 22 5.40 -22.13 2.47
CA SER A 22 4.86 -21.70 1.18
C SER A 22 4.37 -22.89 0.35
N ASN A 23 3.07 -22.84 0.04
CA ASN A 23 2.25 -23.65 -0.88
C ASN A 23 1.71 -24.99 -0.36
N SER A 24 0.40 -25.03 -0.05
CA SER A 24 -0.73 -25.52 -0.92
C SER A 24 -0.83 -27.04 -0.85
N SER A 25 -1.96 -27.74 -0.63
CA SER A 25 -3.36 -27.56 -1.01
C SER A 25 -4.24 -28.62 -0.31
N SER A 26 -5.54 -28.35 -0.21
CA SER A 26 -6.71 -29.26 -0.15
C SER A 26 -6.74 -30.45 0.81
N SER A 27 -7.73 -30.47 1.71
CA SER A 27 -8.68 -31.58 1.88
C SER A 27 -9.91 -31.05 2.63
N GLU A 28 -11.07 -31.15 1.98
CA GLU A 28 -12.40 -31.23 2.55
C GLU A 28 -12.48 -31.99 3.88
N GLU A 29 -13.24 -31.45 4.88
CA GLU A 29 -14.27 -32.15 5.69
C GLU A 29 -15.16 -31.07 6.36
N GLY A 30 -16.47 -31.27 6.28
CA GLY A 30 -17.48 -30.26 6.64
C GLY A 30 -17.66 -30.05 8.13
N PHE A 31 -17.93 -28.79 8.50
CA PHE A 31 -18.88 -28.47 9.56
C PHE A 31 -19.54 -27.12 9.22
N ASP A 32 -20.85 -27.18 9.04
CA ASP A 32 -21.72 -26.06 8.73
C ASP A 32 -21.82 -25.15 9.98
N SER A 33 -21.27 -23.93 9.91
CA SER A 33 -21.72 -22.82 10.79
C SER A 33 -21.25 -21.45 10.31
N PRO A 34 -22.10 -20.41 10.41
CA PRO A 34 -21.94 -19.19 9.62
C PRO A 34 -21.16 -18.12 10.39
N VAL A 35 -19.87 -17.93 10.07
CA VAL A 35 -19.10 -16.76 10.53
C VAL A 35 -18.43 -16.09 9.31
N GLY A 36 -19.23 -15.81 8.28
CA GLY A 36 -18.74 -15.42 6.95
C GLY A 36 -18.69 -13.93 6.61
N TYR A 37 -19.05 -13.02 7.53
CA TYR A 37 -19.26 -11.60 7.16
C TYR A 37 -18.07 -10.66 7.38
N VAL A 38 -16.99 -11.08 8.06
CA VAL A 38 -15.88 -10.17 8.41
C VAL A 38 -14.66 -10.29 7.48
N LEU A 39 -14.39 -11.47 6.90
CA LEU A 39 -13.17 -11.72 6.09
C LEU A 39 -13.33 -11.40 4.58
N THR A 40 -14.55 -11.23 4.08
CA THR A 40 -14.81 -10.90 2.67
C THR A 40 -14.61 -9.40 2.37
N ARG A 41 -14.81 -8.53 3.36
CA ARG A 41 -14.69 -7.07 3.21
C ARG A 41 -13.24 -6.57 3.14
N SER A 42 -12.31 -7.26 3.83
CA SER A 42 -10.89 -6.89 3.84
C SER A 42 -10.19 -7.27 2.53
N LYS A 43 -10.45 -8.47 1.98
CA LYS A 43 -9.93 -8.92 0.67
C LYS A 43 -10.41 -8.06 -0.51
N THR A 44 -11.66 -7.61 -0.50
CA THR A 44 -12.21 -6.77 -1.59
C THR A 44 -11.58 -5.37 -1.63
N LYS A 45 -11.34 -4.75 -0.47
CA LYS A 45 -10.65 -3.44 -0.36
C LYS A 45 -9.19 -3.52 -0.84
N SER A 46 -8.47 -4.60 -0.50
CA SER A 46 -7.08 -4.77 -0.95
C SER A 46 -7.01 -4.96 -2.47
N ARG A 47 -7.87 -5.81 -3.06
CA ARG A 47 -7.91 -6.04 -4.52
C ARG A 47 -8.25 -4.76 -5.29
N ARG A 48 -9.24 -3.97 -4.83
CA ARG A 48 -9.62 -2.70 -5.47
C ARG A 48 -8.50 -1.66 -5.41
N SER A 49 -7.81 -1.54 -4.27
CA SER A 49 -6.68 -0.62 -4.14
C SER A 49 -5.49 -1.02 -5.01
N GLN A 50 -5.22 -2.32 -5.16
CA GLN A 50 -4.16 -2.83 -6.03
C GLN A 50 -4.49 -2.62 -7.52
N ALA A 51 -5.74 -2.84 -7.93
CA ALA A 51 -6.20 -2.54 -9.29
C ALA A 51 -6.09 -1.04 -9.62
N CYS A 52 -6.45 -0.16 -8.67
CA CYS A 52 -6.27 1.27 -8.82
C CYS A 52 -4.80 1.65 -9.00
N ARG A 53 -3.90 1.12 -8.15
CA ARG A 53 -2.45 1.40 -8.26
C ARG A 53 -1.89 0.99 -9.61
N ARG A 54 -2.23 -0.22 -10.09
CA ARG A 54 -1.84 -0.69 -11.43
C ARG A 54 -2.38 0.19 -12.54
N ASN A 55 -3.62 0.67 -12.42
CA ASN A 55 -4.21 1.57 -13.41
C ASN A 55 -3.51 2.93 -13.44
N VAL A 56 -3.21 3.51 -12.27
CA VAL A 56 -2.51 4.79 -12.18
C VAL A 56 -1.08 4.68 -12.70
N GLN A 57 -0.36 3.61 -12.36
CA GLN A 57 1.00 3.38 -12.85
C GLN A 57 1.05 3.23 -14.38
N ARG A 58 0.11 2.48 -14.98
CA ARG A 58 0.03 2.32 -16.44
C ARG A 58 -0.24 3.63 -17.18
N ASN A 59 -1.01 4.54 -16.57
CA ASN A 59 -1.38 5.82 -17.18
C ASN A 59 -0.55 7.00 -16.64
N CYS A 60 0.58 6.72 -15.99
CA CYS A 60 1.41 7.75 -15.40
C CYS A 60 2.35 8.36 -16.44
N SER A 61 2.00 9.54 -16.95
CA SER A 61 2.85 10.34 -17.83
C SER A 61 3.28 11.67 -17.23
N SER A 62 2.68 12.09 -16.11
CA SER A 62 2.94 13.39 -15.50
C SER A 62 4.22 13.37 -14.66
N THR A 63 5.13 14.30 -14.95
CA THR A 63 6.35 14.57 -14.17
C THR A 63 6.28 15.90 -13.42
N THR A 64 5.26 16.70 -13.70
CA THR A 64 5.07 18.05 -13.15
C THR A 64 4.53 18.02 -11.73
N LYS A 65 5.10 18.83 -10.84
CA LYS A 65 4.59 19.07 -9.48
C LYS A 65 3.09 19.41 -9.53
N THR A 66 2.30 18.79 -8.65
CA THR A 66 0.87 19.10 -8.55
C THR A 66 0.50 19.50 -7.13
N CYS A 67 -0.53 20.34 -7.00
CA CYS A 67 -1.12 20.68 -5.72
C CYS A 67 -2.45 19.94 -5.58
N ALA A 68 -2.73 19.44 -4.38
CA ALA A 68 -4.03 18.86 -4.09
C ALA A 68 -4.52 19.28 -2.70
N ARG A 69 -5.83 19.51 -2.61
CA ARG A 69 -6.53 19.79 -1.37
C ARG A 69 -7.06 18.50 -0.75
N LEU A 70 -6.86 18.35 0.55
CA LEU A 70 -7.33 17.22 1.33
C LEU A 70 -8.80 17.42 1.74
N GLY A 71 -9.70 16.68 1.10
CA GLY A 71 -11.13 16.72 1.41
C GLY A 71 -11.75 18.12 1.26
N ARG A 72 -12.49 18.53 2.29
CA ARG A 72 -13.20 19.83 2.35
C ARG A 72 -12.47 20.90 3.18
N ALA A 73 -11.46 20.54 3.95
CA ALA A 73 -10.69 21.49 4.74
C ALA A 73 -9.78 22.35 3.87
N ASN A 74 -9.35 23.52 4.37
CA ASN A 74 -8.38 24.38 3.70
C ASN A 74 -6.94 23.86 3.87
N ILE A 75 -6.72 22.58 3.58
CA ILE A 75 -5.46 21.89 3.77
C ILE A 75 -4.98 21.37 2.42
N CYS A 76 -3.79 21.78 2.03
CA CYS A 76 -3.15 21.41 0.78
C CYS A 76 -1.88 20.58 1.02
N GLN A 77 -1.55 19.77 0.01
CA GLN A 77 -0.31 19.01 -0.07
C GLN A 77 0.22 19.10 -1.49
N ALA A 78 1.51 19.42 -1.60
CA ALA A 78 2.21 19.32 -2.87
C ALA A 78 2.61 17.86 -3.12
N PHE A 79 2.41 17.39 -4.34
CA PHE A 79 2.83 16.07 -4.79
C PHE A 79 3.90 16.22 -5.87
N LYS A 80 4.83 15.27 -5.93
CA LYS A 80 5.86 15.24 -6.98
C LYS A 80 5.24 15.27 -8.37
N ASN A 81 4.13 14.55 -8.55
CA ASN A 81 3.37 14.54 -9.79
C ASN A 81 1.90 14.14 -9.60
N ASP A 82 1.11 14.24 -10.67
CA ASP A 82 -0.31 13.86 -10.64
C ASP A 82 -0.53 12.36 -10.34
N CYS A 83 0.44 11.51 -10.70
CA CYS A 83 0.37 10.08 -10.45
C CYS A 83 0.44 9.76 -8.97
N GLN A 84 1.36 10.39 -8.23
CA GLN A 84 1.46 10.21 -6.78
C GLN A 84 0.18 10.64 -6.07
N ARG A 85 -0.41 11.78 -6.48
CA ARG A 85 -1.72 12.21 -5.98
C ARG A 85 -2.80 11.16 -6.22
N LYS A 86 -2.89 10.61 -7.43
CA LYS A 86 -3.84 9.54 -7.79
C LYS A 86 -3.57 8.24 -7.02
N LEU A 87 -2.30 7.87 -6.82
CA LEU A 87 -1.90 6.70 -6.03
C LEU A 87 -2.35 6.84 -4.57
N SER A 88 -2.21 8.03 -3.98
CA SER A 88 -2.70 8.32 -2.63
C SER A 88 -4.21 8.13 -2.50
N ASN A 89 -4.98 8.38 -3.56
CA ASN A 89 -6.42 8.16 -3.59
C ASN A 89 -6.83 6.68 -3.73
N CYS A 90 -5.92 5.77 -4.09
CA CYS A 90 -6.29 4.38 -4.41
C CYS A 90 -6.72 3.52 -3.21
N GLY A 91 -6.44 3.93 -1.97
CA GLY A 91 -6.79 3.11 -0.80
C GLY A 91 -6.82 3.83 0.53
N SER A 92 -6.59 5.13 0.55
CA SER A 92 -6.55 5.89 1.79
C SER A 92 -7.96 6.37 2.19
N LYS A 93 -8.14 6.64 3.49
CA LYS A 93 -9.34 7.36 3.99
C LYS A 93 -9.34 8.85 3.56
N LYS A 94 -8.24 9.31 2.97
CA LYS A 94 -7.94 10.71 2.66
C LYS A 94 -8.09 10.94 1.16
N PHE A 95 -9.01 11.81 0.77
CA PHE A 95 -9.22 12.09 -0.66
C PHE A 95 -8.55 13.42 -1.04
N TYR A 96 -7.66 13.36 -2.03
CA TYR A 96 -6.96 14.52 -2.57
C TYR A 96 -7.59 14.97 -3.88
N ARG A 97 -8.18 16.17 -3.88
CA ARG A 97 -8.70 16.84 -5.07
C ARG A 97 -7.60 17.71 -5.66
N LYS A 98 -7.31 17.54 -6.96
CA LYS A 98 -6.38 18.42 -7.67
C LYS A 98 -6.89 19.87 -7.60
N VAL A 99 -6.00 20.79 -7.28
CA VAL A 99 -6.27 22.24 -7.24
C VAL A 99 -5.16 22.99 -7.97
N ASP A 100 -5.29 24.31 -8.05
CA ASP A 100 -4.27 25.16 -8.66
C ASP A 100 -2.93 25.08 -7.92
N VAL A 101 -1.83 25.14 -8.67
CA VAL A 101 -0.47 25.01 -8.13
C VAL A 101 -0.11 26.18 -7.22
N SER A 102 -0.70 27.36 -7.44
CA SER A 102 -0.51 28.56 -6.59
C SER A 102 -0.83 28.31 -5.12
N LEU A 103 -1.82 27.45 -4.81
CA LEU A 103 -2.21 27.12 -3.45
C LEU A 103 -1.15 26.30 -2.68
N CYS A 104 -0.21 25.68 -3.40
CA CYS A 104 0.94 24.99 -2.83
C CYS A 104 2.26 25.69 -3.16
N ARG A 105 2.23 26.98 -3.52
CA ARG A 105 3.47 27.76 -3.70
C ARG A 105 4.22 27.79 -2.36
N GLY A 106 5.53 27.55 -2.40
CA GLY A 106 6.37 27.45 -1.20
C GLY A 106 6.17 26.19 -0.34
N LEU A 107 5.12 25.39 -0.56
CA LEU A 107 4.93 24.15 0.19
C LEU A 107 5.93 23.07 -0.25
N PRO A 108 6.59 22.39 0.71
CA PRO A 108 7.41 21.22 0.43
C PRO A 108 6.56 20.05 -0.06
N ILE A 109 7.18 19.17 -0.86
CA ILE A 109 6.52 17.96 -1.39
C ILE A 109 6.18 17.03 -0.23
N ASP A 110 5.01 16.42 -0.31
CA ASP A 110 4.46 15.45 0.64
C ASP A 110 4.20 15.99 2.06
N VAL A 111 4.25 17.31 2.25
CA VAL A 111 3.90 17.96 3.51
C VAL A 111 2.50 18.56 3.43
N VAL A 112 1.71 18.27 4.45
CA VAL A 112 0.34 18.77 4.61
C VAL A 112 0.38 20.09 5.37
N ARG A 113 -0.11 21.16 4.76
CA ARG A 113 -0.18 22.51 5.35
C ARG A 113 -1.48 23.20 4.94
N PRO A 114 -1.88 24.30 5.61
CA PRO A 114 -2.96 25.11 5.07
C PRO A 114 -2.60 25.61 3.67
N CYS A 115 -3.60 25.70 2.79
CA CYS A 115 -3.37 26.16 1.42
C CYS A 115 -2.92 27.64 1.44
N GLY A 116 -1.91 27.98 0.65
CA GLY A 116 -1.37 29.34 0.56
C GLY A 116 -0.46 29.77 1.71
N SER A 117 -0.01 28.83 2.56
CA SER A 117 0.88 29.12 3.70
C SER A 117 2.38 29.01 3.40
N GLY A 118 2.78 28.99 2.13
CA GLY A 118 4.19 28.89 1.73
C GLY A 118 4.76 30.19 1.21
#